data_AF-A0A1M6VU91-F1
#
_entry.id   AF-A0A1M6VU91-F1
#
_cell.length_a   1.000
_cell.length_b   1.000
_cell.length_c   1.000
_cell.angle_alpha   90.00
_cell.angle_beta   90.00
_cell.angle_gamma   90.00
#
_symmetry.space_group_name_H-M   'P 1'
#
loop_
_entity.id
_entity.type
_entity.pdbx_description
1 polymer ?
#
loop_
_entity_poly.entity_id
_entity_poly.type
_entity_poly.pdbx_seq_one_letter_code
_entity_poly.pdbx_strand_id
1 'polypeptide(L)'
;MKDDKKYKRDFLRTIILLKEIKFFSDHLFKEQYRSNDAAAMLQKHIDNQIYLKYDFIPLNLLRESLDGFSIYCKNNPELTAQSKKLKKDLDFVNHLRNKVGAHLSDEALDKMIQWNPDIYDDRARTDVLFQEYQIYRAMMEVAINSYLDTNGQQKQFGTDLDIELEAKVFYTYLLNTVNSSILFLEKIQNVIRPNIKYIKLSESTVREDEREDYFKEAIRIALEIGNDSSKKEKLLPRMAEILRMFGIDPEPYGEAGHTDFRFKTKHR
;
A
#
# COMPACT_ATOMS: atom_id res chain seq x y z
N MET A 1 -11.76 -5.67 27.83
CA MET A 1 -11.81 -4.46 26.98
C MET A 1 -10.53 -4.23 26.16
N LYS A 2 -9.32 -4.55 26.68
CA LYS A 2 -8.05 -4.39 25.94
C LYS A 2 -7.95 -5.24 24.66
N ASP A 3 -8.52 -6.44 24.65
CA ASP A 3 -8.39 -7.36 23.50
C ASP A 3 -9.24 -6.93 22.28
N ASP A 4 -10.44 -6.37 22.49
CA ASP A 4 -11.31 -5.91 21.40
C ASP A 4 -10.67 -4.78 20.57
N LYS A 5 -10.00 -3.82 21.22
CA LYS A 5 -9.27 -2.75 20.53
C LYS A 5 -8.12 -3.30 19.68
N LYS A 6 -7.44 -4.36 20.16
CA LYS A 6 -6.37 -5.02 19.42
C LYS A 6 -6.91 -5.72 18.17
N TYR A 7 -7.96 -6.55 18.32
CA TYR A 7 -8.59 -7.23 17.18
C TYR A 7 -9.07 -6.23 16.12
N LYS A 8 -9.73 -5.13 16.54
CA LYS A 8 -10.17 -4.06 15.63
C LYS A 8 -9.01 -3.43 14.86
N ARG A 9 -7.92 -3.05 15.56
CA ARG A 9 -6.73 -2.45 14.93
C ARG A 9 -6.09 -3.40 13.92
N ASP A 10 -5.90 -4.65 14.31
CA ASP A 10 -5.23 -5.63 13.46
C ASP A 10 -6.11 -6.00 12.26
N PHE A 11 -7.44 -6.06 12.43
CA PHE A 11 -8.40 -6.21 11.33
C PHE A 11 -8.35 -5.01 10.36
N LEU A 12 -8.39 -3.77 10.86
CA LEU A 12 -8.25 -2.58 10.01
C LEU A 12 -6.93 -2.62 9.22
N ARG A 13 -5.83 -3.00 9.87
CA ARG A 13 -4.53 -3.16 9.21
C ARG A 13 -4.62 -4.17 8.06
N THR A 14 -5.26 -5.33 8.28
CA THR A 14 -5.42 -6.33 7.22
C THR A 14 -6.29 -5.83 6.06
N ILE A 15 -7.30 -4.99 6.31
CA ILE A 15 -8.15 -4.42 5.24
C ILE A 15 -7.33 -3.47 4.37
N ILE A 16 -6.59 -2.54 5.00
CA ILE A 16 -5.78 -1.55 4.29
C ILE A 16 -4.72 -2.25 3.45
N LEU A 17 -3.93 -3.13 4.05
CA LEU A 17 -2.89 -3.88 3.35
C LEU A 17 -3.44 -4.72 2.20
N LEU A 18 -4.58 -5.40 2.42
CA LEU A 18 -5.19 -6.22 1.37
C LEU A 18 -5.64 -5.36 0.19
N LYS A 19 -6.22 -4.19 0.46
CA LYS A 19 -6.67 -3.27 -0.58
C LYS A 19 -5.49 -2.69 -1.37
N GLU A 20 -4.45 -2.24 -0.67
CA GLU A 20 -3.25 -1.68 -1.30
C GLU A 20 -2.51 -2.72 -2.15
N ILE A 21 -2.25 -3.92 -1.61
CA ILE A 21 -1.58 -5.00 -2.36
C ILE A 21 -2.39 -5.40 -3.59
N LYS A 22 -3.72 -5.53 -3.49
CA LYS A 22 -4.57 -5.85 -4.64
C LYS A 22 -4.58 -4.74 -5.69
N PHE A 23 -4.69 -3.47 -5.26
CA PHE A 23 -4.69 -2.34 -6.17
C PHE A 23 -3.44 -2.33 -7.06
N PHE A 24 -2.28 -2.48 -6.44
CA PHE A 24 -0.99 -2.46 -7.12
C PHE A 24 -0.72 -3.71 -7.96
N SER A 25 -1.07 -4.90 -7.44
CA SER A 25 -1.04 -6.15 -8.19
C SER A 25 -1.85 -6.09 -9.48
N ASP A 26 -3.01 -5.45 -9.45
CA ASP A 26 -3.89 -5.36 -10.62
C ASP A 26 -3.25 -4.49 -11.71
N HIS A 27 -2.56 -3.40 -11.34
CA HIS A 27 -1.84 -2.54 -12.30
C HIS A 27 -0.65 -3.28 -12.92
N LEU A 28 0.18 -3.95 -12.11
CA LEU A 28 1.38 -4.63 -12.63
C LEU A 28 1.08 -5.85 -13.49
N PHE A 29 0.04 -6.64 -13.15
CA PHE A 29 -0.15 -7.97 -13.76
C PHE A 29 -1.37 -8.09 -14.67
N LYS A 30 -2.38 -7.20 -14.60
CA LYS A 30 -3.59 -7.30 -15.43
C LYS A 30 -3.59 -6.38 -16.65
N GLU A 31 -2.81 -5.30 -16.66
CA GLU A 31 -2.74 -4.39 -17.81
C GLU A 31 -1.85 -4.94 -18.94
N GLN A 32 -2.43 -5.82 -19.76
CA GLN A 32 -1.82 -6.27 -21.01
C GLN A 32 -2.04 -5.26 -22.14
N TYR A 33 -1.30 -4.15 -22.12
CA TYR A 33 -1.16 -3.31 -23.31
C TYR A 33 -0.21 -3.97 -24.31
N ARG A 34 -0.75 -4.39 -25.46
CA ARG A 34 0.01 -4.76 -26.67
C ARG A 34 0.13 -3.50 -27.53
N SER A 35 1.27 -2.82 -27.45
CA SER A 35 1.63 -1.78 -28.43
C SER A 35 2.65 -2.35 -29.40
N ASN A 36 2.54 -2.00 -30.67
CA ASN A 36 3.56 -2.28 -31.68
C ASN A 36 4.58 -1.13 -31.82
N ASP A 37 4.40 -0.05 -31.05
CA ASP A 37 5.32 1.10 -31.02
C ASP A 37 6.42 0.89 -29.96
N ALA A 38 7.68 0.95 -30.40
CA ALA A 38 8.84 0.75 -29.55
C ALA A 38 8.94 1.80 -28.44
N ALA A 39 8.60 3.07 -28.72
CA ALA A 39 8.61 4.11 -27.70
C ALA A 39 7.57 3.84 -26.61
N ALA A 40 6.33 3.50 -27.00
CA ALA A 40 5.31 3.09 -26.05
C ALA A 40 5.72 1.85 -25.21
N MET A 41 6.47 0.91 -25.78
CA MET A 41 6.99 -0.25 -25.03
C MET A 41 8.03 0.17 -23.99
N LEU A 42 9.00 1.03 -24.35
CA LEU A 42 10.01 1.53 -23.41
C LEU A 42 9.37 2.32 -22.27
N GLN A 43 8.45 3.23 -22.59
CA GLN A 43 7.72 3.98 -21.57
C GLN A 43 6.98 3.05 -20.61
N LYS A 44 6.31 2.02 -21.13
CA LYS A 44 5.63 1.02 -20.31
C LYS A 44 6.59 0.28 -19.39
N HIS A 45 7.78 -0.06 -19.86
CA HIS A 45 8.79 -0.70 -19.00
C HIS A 45 9.22 0.22 -17.87
N ILE A 46 9.48 1.51 -18.16
CA ILE A 46 9.82 2.51 -17.14
C ILE A 46 8.68 2.64 -16.12
N ASP A 47 7.45 2.79 -16.58
CA ASP A 47 6.27 2.91 -15.73
C ASP A 47 6.13 1.68 -14.82
N ASN A 48 6.29 0.47 -15.36
CA ASN A 48 6.27 -0.76 -14.58
C ASN A 48 7.34 -0.78 -13.48
N GLN A 49 8.56 -0.30 -13.77
CA GLN A 49 9.61 -0.20 -12.75
C GLN A 49 9.26 0.84 -11.68
N ILE A 50 8.60 1.93 -12.04
CA ILE A 50 8.10 2.93 -11.08
C ILE A 50 7.00 2.34 -10.20
N TYR A 51 6.02 1.65 -10.80
CA TYR A 51 4.93 0.98 -10.07
C TYR A 51 5.46 -0.08 -9.10
N LEU A 52 6.45 -0.87 -9.50
CA LEU A 52 7.12 -1.82 -8.61
C LEU A 52 7.64 -1.18 -7.32
N LYS A 53 8.14 0.06 -7.38
CA LYS A 53 8.58 0.77 -6.17
C LYS A 53 7.44 0.99 -5.19
N TYR A 54 6.25 1.30 -5.72
CA TYR A 54 5.05 1.49 -4.91
C TYR A 54 4.53 0.18 -4.34
N ASP A 55 4.59 -0.93 -5.09
CA ASP A 55 4.22 -2.27 -4.62
C ASP A 55 5.05 -2.73 -3.41
N PHE A 56 6.33 -2.36 -3.35
CA PHE A 56 7.20 -2.78 -2.25
C PHE A 56 6.82 -2.15 -0.91
N ILE A 57 6.08 -1.03 -0.91
CA ILE A 57 5.66 -0.34 0.32
C ILE A 57 4.65 -1.20 1.12
N PRO A 58 3.46 -1.53 0.60
CA PRO A 58 2.49 -2.33 1.36
C PRO A 58 2.98 -3.75 1.64
N LEU A 59 3.81 -4.33 0.76
CA LEU A 59 4.47 -5.61 1.02
C LEU A 59 5.45 -5.52 2.21
N ASN A 60 6.25 -4.45 2.31
CA ASN A 60 7.10 -4.23 3.48
C ASN A 60 6.26 -3.96 4.75
N LEU A 61 5.17 -3.20 4.66
CA LEU A 61 4.28 -3.00 5.80
C LEU A 61 3.65 -4.31 6.28
N LEU A 62 3.32 -5.23 5.37
CA LEU A 62 2.89 -6.57 5.70
C LEU A 62 3.99 -7.33 6.45
N ARG A 63 5.24 -7.28 5.97
CA ARG A 63 6.40 -7.90 6.63
C ARG A 63 6.50 -7.48 8.10
N GLU A 64 6.46 -6.18 8.36
CA GLU A 64 6.52 -5.59 9.70
C GLU A 64 5.34 -6.02 10.58
N SER A 65 4.19 -6.31 9.95
CA SER A 65 2.97 -6.71 10.63
C SER A 65 2.92 -8.21 10.99
N LEU A 66 3.72 -9.06 10.34
CA LEU A 66 3.65 -10.52 10.51
C LEU A 66 3.86 -10.95 11.96
N ASP A 67 4.80 -10.31 12.68
CA ASP A 67 5.07 -10.65 14.08
C ASP A 67 3.86 -10.32 14.98
N GLY A 68 3.14 -9.25 14.66
CA GLY A 68 1.87 -8.93 15.32
C GLY A 68 0.77 -9.95 15.04
N PHE A 69 0.73 -10.51 13.82
CA PHE A 69 -0.24 -11.53 13.43
C PHE A 69 0.08 -12.93 13.97
N SER A 70 1.31 -13.19 14.43
CA SER A 70 1.73 -14.48 14.97
C SER A 70 0.80 -15.06 16.04
N ILE A 71 0.16 -14.19 16.84
CA ILE A 71 -0.79 -14.62 17.87
C ILE A 71 -2.04 -15.29 17.30
N TYR A 72 -2.46 -14.93 16.09
CA TYR A 72 -3.60 -15.51 15.38
C TYR A 72 -3.22 -16.82 14.68
N CYS A 73 -1.91 -17.06 14.47
CA CYS A 73 -1.41 -18.26 13.82
C CYS A 73 -1.19 -19.44 14.79
N LYS A 74 -1.09 -19.20 16.11
CA LYS A 74 -0.61 -20.18 17.11
C LYS A 74 -1.32 -21.55 17.05
N ASN A 75 -2.63 -21.56 16.81
CA ASN A 75 -3.44 -22.78 16.76
C ASN A 75 -3.72 -23.27 15.33
N ASN A 76 -3.04 -22.68 14.35
CA ASN A 76 -3.20 -23.03 12.95
C ASN A 76 -1.80 -23.27 12.33
N PRO A 77 -1.34 -24.53 12.26
CA PRO A 77 -0.03 -24.87 11.73
C PRO A 77 0.18 -24.40 10.28
N GLU A 78 -0.87 -24.45 9.46
CA GLU A 78 -0.84 -23.98 8.07
C GLU A 78 -0.57 -22.47 8.00
N LEU A 79 -1.29 -21.66 8.79
CA LEU A 79 -1.06 -20.21 8.87
C LEU A 79 0.32 -19.86 9.45
N THR A 80 0.79 -20.65 10.41
CA THR A 80 2.15 -20.48 10.95
C THR A 80 3.20 -20.74 9.88
N ALA A 81 3.05 -21.81 9.11
CA ALA A 81 3.96 -22.13 8.00
C ALA A 81 3.89 -21.05 6.90
N GLN A 82 2.68 -20.63 6.53
CA GLN A 82 2.47 -19.56 5.55
C GLN A 82 3.11 -18.25 5.99
N SER A 83 2.92 -17.84 7.26
CA SER A 83 3.54 -16.63 7.82
C SER A 83 5.07 -16.69 7.79
N LYS A 84 5.66 -17.84 8.17
CA LYS A 84 7.12 -18.04 8.14
C LYS A 84 7.69 -17.98 6.73
N LYS A 85 7.04 -18.64 5.76
CA LYS A 85 7.44 -18.59 4.35
C LYS A 85 7.35 -17.15 3.85
N LEU A 86 6.20 -16.51 4.06
CA LEU A 86 5.94 -15.15 3.61
C LEU A 86 6.93 -14.15 4.21
N LYS A 87 7.37 -14.33 5.47
CA LYS A 87 8.39 -13.49 6.08
C LYS A 87 9.72 -13.52 5.32
N LYS A 88 10.14 -14.69 4.84
CA LYS A 88 11.37 -14.85 4.04
C LYS A 88 11.25 -14.15 2.70
N ASP A 89 10.13 -14.35 1.99
CA ASP A 89 9.88 -13.69 0.70
C ASP A 89 9.86 -12.16 0.91
N LEU A 90 9.15 -11.69 1.92
CA LEU A 90 9.07 -10.25 2.21
C LEU A 90 10.38 -9.63 2.74
N ASP A 91 11.33 -10.41 3.26
CA ASP A 91 12.67 -9.91 3.60
C ASP A 91 13.42 -9.45 2.34
N PHE A 92 13.27 -10.17 1.23
CA PHE A 92 13.83 -9.74 -0.06
C PHE A 92 13.10 -8.51 -0.60
N VAL A 93 11.76 -8.43 -0.48
CA VAL A 93 11.00 -7.24 -0.88
C VAL A 93 11.44 -6.00 -0.09
N ASN A 94 11.68 -6.14 1.23
CA ASN A 94 12.23 -5.06 2.04
C ASN A 94 13.62 -4.62 1.56
N HIS A 95 14.49 -5.56 1.19
CA HIS A 95 15.78 -5.22 0.57
C HIS A 95 15.60 -4.41 -0.72
N LEU A 96 14.73 -4.87 -1.62
CA LEU A 96 14.43 -4.15 -2.87
C LEU A 96 13.88 -2.75 -2.61
N ARG A 97 12.93 -2.61 -1.69
CA ARG A 97 12.41 -1.29 -1.27
C ARG A 97 13.54 -0.36 -0.85
N ASN A 98 14.46 -0.85 -0.03
CA ASN A 98 15.55 -0.04 0.48
C ASN A 98 16.55 0.32 -0.63
N LYS A 99 16.85 -0.59 -1.56
CA LYS A 99 17.79 -0.32 -2.65
C LYS A 99 17.22 0.52 -3.79
N VAL A 100 15.95 0.32 -4.12
CA VAL A 100 15.27 1.00 -5.24
C VAL A 100 14.60 2.31 -4.81
N GLY A 101 14.18 2.39 -3.55
CA GLY A 101 13.43 3.53 -2.98
C GLY A 101 14.23 4.43 -2.03
N ALA A 102 15.39 3.99 -1.52
CA ALA A 102 16.19 4.78 -0.60
C ALA A 102 17.65 4.88 -1.07
N HIS A 103 17.97 6.08 -1.55
CA HIS A 103 19.31 6.60 -1.85
C HIS A 103 19.89 6.12 -3.19
N LEU A 104 19.86 7.05 -4.16
CA LEU A 104 20.86 7.16 -5.23
C LEU A 104 22.23 7.47 -4.58
N SER A 105 22.70 6.59 -3.70
CA SER A 105 24.00 6.75 -3.06
C SER A 105 25.09 6.53 -4.10
N ASP A 106 26.21 7.21 -3.96
CA ASP A 106 27.35 7.07 -4.86
C ASP A 106 27.74 5.60 -5.04
N GLU A 107 27.76 4.80 -3.97
CA GLU A 107 28.04 3.36 -4.06
C GLU A 107 27.06 2.58 -4.97
N ALA A 108 25.78 2.96 -4.96
CA ALA A 108 24.76 2.28 -5.78
C ALA A 108 24.88 2.72 -7.25
N LEU A 109 25.13 4.02 -7.48
CA LEU A 109 25.36 4.58 -8.80
C LEU A 109 26.64 4.01 -9.42
N ASP A 110 27.74 3.92 -8.66
CA ASP A 110 29.00 3.34 -9.09
C ASP A 110 28.82 1.88 -9.53
N LYS A 111 28.05 1.09 -8.75
CA LYS A 111 27.70 -0.30 -9.13
C LYS A 111 26.84 -0.37 -10.39
N MET A 112 25.87 0.53 -10.56
CA MET A 112 25.09 0.60 -11.79
C MET A 112 25.98 0.90 -13.00
N ILE A 113 26.88 1.88 -12.89
CA ILE A 113 27.84 2.23 -13.95
C ILE A 113 28.77 1.05 -14.25
N GLN A 114 29.27 0.38 -13.22
CA GLN A 114 30.20 -0.75 -13.37
C GLN A 114 29.54 -1.98 -14.01
N TRP A 115 28.32 -2.32 -13.60
CA TRP A 115 27.65 -3.56 -14.01
C TRP A 115 26.84 -3.39 -15.29
N ASN A 116 26.39 -2.18 -15.59
CA ASN A 116 25.55 -1.87 -16.75
C ASN A 116 26.16 -0.72 -17.57
N PRO A 117 27.32 -0.95 -18.23
CA PRO A 117 27.95 0.08 -19.06
C PRO A 117 27.04 0.56 -20.21
N ASP A 118 26.08 -0.27 -20.63
CA ASP A 118 25.10 0.03 -21.68
C ASP A 118 24.14 1.17 -21.34
N ILE A 119 24.15 1.69 -20.11
CA ILE A 119 23.48 2.95 -19.77
C ILE A 119 24.05 4.12 -20.60
N TYR A 120 25.30 4.01 -21.06
CA TYR A 120 25.99 4.99 -21.89
C TYR A 120 26.18 4.54 -23.35
N ASP A 121 25.33 3.62 -23.84
CA ASP A 121 25.25 3.27 -25.25
C ASP A 121 25.05 4.54 -26.11
N ASP A 122 25.68 4.60 -27.29
CA ASP A 122 25.67 5.81 -28.14
C ASP A 122 24.24 6.25 -28.53
N ARG A 123 23.28 5.31 -28.60
CA ARG A 123 21.85 5.61 -28.81
C ARG A 123 21.26 6.48 -27.70
N ALA A 124 21.72 6.31 -26.46
CA ALA A 124 21.26 7.07 -25.30
C ALA A 124 21.61 8.56 -25.39
N ARG A 125 22.50 8.96 -26.30
CA ARG A 125 22.84 10.38 -26.53
C ARG A 125 21.71 11.16 -27.19
N THR A 126 20.86 10.49 -27.96
CA THR A 126 19.79 11.12 -28.75
C THR A 126 18.40 10.59 -28.41
N ASP A 127 18.31 9.40 -27.80
CA ASP A 127 17.06 8.80 -27.35
C ASP A 127 16.99 8.81 -25.81
N VAL A 128 16.33 9.84 -25.27
CA VAL A 128 16.15 10.03 -23.83
C VAL A 128 15.35 8.89 -23.21
N LEU A 129 14.35 8.37 -23.92
CA LEU A 129 13.48 7.32 -23.40
C LEU A 129 14.24 5.99 -23.29
N PHE A 130 15.09 5.69 -24.28
CA PHE A 130 16.01 4.56 -24.20
C PHE A 130 16.99 4.72 -23.04
N GLN A 131 17.56 5.91 -22.82
CA GLN A 131 18.45 6.17 -21.69
C GLN A 131 17.76 5.93 -20.34
N GLU A 132 16.55 6.48 -20.16
CA GLU A 132 15.76 6.29 -18.95
C GLU A 132 15.47 4.80 -18.70
N TYR A 133 15.05 4.07 -19.74
CA TYR A 133 14.83 2.63 -19.66
C TYR A 133 16.07 1.89 -19.16
N GLN A 134 17.25 2.16 -19.73
CA GLN A 134 18.51 1.53 -19.31
C GLN A 134 18.84 1.82 -17.84
N ILE A 135 18.61 3.06 -17.37
CA ILE A 135 18.84 3.46 -15.97
C ILE A 135 17.90 2.69 -15.03
N TYR A 136 16.61 2.65 -15.33
CA TYR A 136 15.63 1.96 -14.49
C TYR A 136 15.86 0.44 -14.46
N ARG A 137 16.24 -0.13 -15.61
CA ARG A 137 16.65 -1.53 -15.74
C ARG A 137 17.86 -1.84 -14.84
N ALA A 138 18.95 -1.09 -15.01
CA ALA A 138 20.18 -1.28 -14.25
C ALA A 138 19.98 -1.12 -12.74
N MET A 139 19.19 -0.12 -12.32
CA MET A 139 18.86 0.10 -10.91
C MET A 139 18.18 -1.13 -10.29
N MET A 140 17.24 -1.75 -11.02
CA MET A 140 16.53 -2.94 -10.55
C MET A 140 17.45 -4.16 -10.50
N GLU A 141 18.28 -4.33 -11.52
CA GLU A 141 19.25 -5.42 -11.57
C GLU A 141 20.26 -5.34 -10.41
N VAL A 142 20.85 -4.15 -10.17
CA VAL A 142 21.74 -3.92 -9.02
C VAL A 142 21.00 -4.15 -7.70
N ALA A 143 19.74 -3.73 -7.58
CA ALA A 143 18.96 -3.96 -6.36
C ALA A 143 18.74 -5.46 -6.09
N ILE A 144 18.45 -6.24 -7.13
CA ILE A 144 18.25 -7.70 -7.04
C ILE A 144 19.55 -8.41 -6.70
N ASN A 145 20.62 -8.13 -7.45
CA ASN A 145 21.89 -8.85 -7.37
C ASN A 145 22.70 -8.43 -6.13
N SER A 146 22.43 -7.26 -5.55
CA SER A 146 23.03 -6.87 -4.25
C SER A 146 22.44 -7.59 -3.03
N TYR A 147 21.44 -8.46 -3.19
CA TYR A 147 20.89 -9.25 -2.08
C TYR A 147 21.72 -10.52 -1.85
N LEU A 148 22.89 -10.36 -1.23
CA LEU A 148 23.88 -11.42 -1.07
C LEU A 148 23.80 -12.13 0.30
N ASP A 149 24.23 -13.39 0.34
CA ASP A 149 24.47 -14.17 1.56
C ASP A 149 25.87 -13.88 2.14
N THR A 150 26.27 -14.60 3.20
CA THR A 150 27.59 -14.42 3.82
C THR A 150 28.76 -14.86 2.94
N ASN A 151 28.49 -15.64 1.89
CA ASN A 151 29.47 -16.12 0.93
C ASN A 151 29.53 -15.26 -0.34
N GLY A 152 28.70 -14.20 -0.41
CA GLY A 152 28.60 -13.34 -1.59
C GLY A 152 27.73 -13.91 -2.71
N GLN A 153 26.91 -14.94 -2.46
CA GLN A 153 25.96 -15.47 -3.45
C GLN A 153 24.60 -14.79 -3.32
N GLN A 154 23.90 -14.61 -4.44
CA GLN A 154 22.55 -14.03 -4.45
C GLN A 154 21.59 -14.91 -3.63
N LYS A 155 21.01 -14.34 -2.57
CA LYS A 155 20.33 -15.09 -1.50
C LYS A 155 18.93 -15.60 -1.87
N GLN A 156 18.27 -15.00 -2.86
CA GLN A 156 16.89 -15.35 -3.25
C GLN A 156 16.83 -16.37 -4.40
N PHE A 157 17.71 -16.25 -5.37
CA PHE A 157 17.75 -16.96 -6.65
C PHE A 157 18.98 -17.87 -6.77
N GLY A 158 20.00 -17.69 -5.91
CA GLY A 158 21.23 -18.48 -5.91
C GLY A 158 22.24 -18.06 -6.99
N THR A 159 21.86 -17.16 -7.88
CA THR A 159 22.67 -16.61 -8.95
C THR A 159 22.30 -15.15 -9.18
N ASP A 160 23.22 -14.38 -9.74
CA ASP A 160 22.91 -13.08 -10.30
C ASP A 160 21.93 -13.26 -11.45
N LEU A 161 20.96 -12.34 -11.53
CA LEU A 161 19.98 -12.29 -12.60
C LEU A 161 20.35 -11.20 -13.60
N ASP A 162 20.30 -11.54 -14.88
CA ASP A 162 20.22 -10.56 -15.97
C ASP A 162 18.75 -10.23 -16.20
N ILE A 163 18.33 -9.00 -15.92
CA ILE A 163 16.90 -8.70 -15.96
C ILE A 163 16.33 -8.66 -17.38
N GLU A 164 17.14 -8.47 -18.43
CA GLU A 164 16.64 -8.54 -19.82
C GLU A 164 16.29 -9.98 -20.21
N LEU A 165 17.16 -10.92 -19.84
CA LEU A 165 17.01 -12.32 -20.21
C LEU A 165 16.12 -13.09 -19.23
N GLU A 166 16.16 -12.72 -17.95
CA GLU A 166 15.60 -13.49 -16.84
C GLU A 166 14.50 -12.75 -16.07
N ALA A 167 13.98 -11.64 -16.60
CA ALA A 167 12.83 -10.90 -16.04
C ALA A 167 11.72 -11.83 -15.53
N LYS A 168 11.40 -12.89 -16.29
CA LYS A 168 10.34 -13.84 -15.94
C LYS A 168 10.56 -14.49 -14.57
N VAL A 169 11.81 -14.79 -14.19
CA VAL A 169 12.14 -15.39 -12.89
C VAL A 169 11.75 -14.43 -11.77
N PHE A 170 12.18 -13.16 -11.89
CA PHE A 170 11.87 -12.12 -10.93
C PHE A 170 10.36 -11.84 -10.83
N TYR A 171 9.68 -11.62 -11.95
CA TYR A 171 8.24 -11.33 -11.95
C TYR A 171 7.40 -12.52 -11.47
N THR A 172 7.82 -13.76 -11.73
CA THR A 172 7.16 -14.96 -11.20
C THR A 172 7.29 -15.01 -9.68
N TYR A 173 8.49 -14.74 -9.15
CA TYR A 173 8.72 -14.62 -7.72
C TYR A 173 7.82 -13.55 -7.09
N LEU A 174 7.75 -12.36 -7.69
CA LEU A 174 6.96 -11.25 -7.15
C LEU A 174 5.46 -11.57 -7.18
N LEU A 175 4.94 -12.10 -8.29
CA LEU A 175 3.55 -12.52 -8.42
C LEU A 175 3.18 -13.55 -7.34
N ASN A 176 4.05 -14.53 -7.12
CA ASN A 176 3.85 -15.54 -6.07
C ASN A 176 3.85 -14.93 -4.67
N THR A 177 4.71 -13.94 -4.42
CA THR A 177 4.79 -13.21 -3.14
C THR A 177 3.52 -12.40 -2.90
N VAL A 178 3.04 -11.68 -3.92
CA VAL A 178 1.78 -10.91 -3.89
C VAL A 178 0.58 -11.83 -3.64
N ASN A 179 0.44 -12.92 -4.40
CA ASN A 179 -0.66 -13.87 -4.23
C ASN A 179 -0.63 -14.53 -2.84
N SER A 180 0.56 -14.89 -2.34
CA SER A 180 0.73 -15.45 -1.00
C SER A 180 0.37 -14.44 0.10
N SER A 181 0.68 -13.15 -0.12
CA SER A 181 0.34 -12.05 0.77
C SER A 181 -1.18 -11.85 0.86
N ILE A 182 -1.85 -11.79 -0.29
CA ILE A 182 -3.30 -11.68 -0.40
C ILE A 182 -3.99 -12.84 0.33
N LEU A 183 -3.59 -14.08 0.01
CA LEU A 183 -4.17 -15.27 0.61
C LEU A 183 -3.97 -15.29 2.13
N PHE A 184 -2.78 -14.91 2.61
CA PHE A 184 -2.50 -14.83 4.04
C PHE A 184 -3.40 -13.80 4.74
N LEU A 185 -3.51 -12.60 4.18
CA LEU A 185 -4.34 -11.53 4.73
C LEU A 185 -5.83 -11.91 4.80
N GLU A 186 -6.36 -12.56 3.77
CA GLU A 186 -7.74 -13.05 3.74
C GLU A 186 -7.99 -14.11 4.82
N LYS A 187 -7.07 -15.07 4.99
CA LYS A 187 -7.19 -16.06 6.06
C LYS A 187 -7.10 -15.43 7.45
N ILE A 188 -6.16 -14.50 7.66
CA ILE A 188 -6.02 -13.80 8.94
C ILE A 188 -7.26 -12.95 9.26
N GLN A 189 -7.86 -12.29 8.27
CA GLN A 189 -9.14 -11.60 8.46
C GLN A 189 -10.23 -12.54 8.98
N ASN A 190 -10.32 -13.75 8.44
CA ASN A 190 -11.31 -14.75 8.88
C ASN A 190 -11.07 -15.23 10.32
N VAL A 191 -9.81 -15.25 10.78
CA VAL A 191 -9.48 -15.58 12.18
C VAL A 191 -9.78 -14.41 13.12
N ILE A 192 -9.49 -13.16 12.71
CA ILE A 192 -9.67 -11.98 13.57
C ILE A 192 -11.15 -11.60 13.69
N ARG A 193 -11.90 -11.64 12.58
CA ARG A 193 -13.26 -11.09 12.46
C ARG A 193 -14.25 -11.57 13.53
N PRO A 194 -14.32 -12.87 13.91
CA PRO A 194 -15.24 -13.34 14.94
C PRO A 194 -14.99 -12.75 16.34
N ASN A 195 -13.80 -12.21 16.58
CA ASN A 195 -13.39 -11.66 17.88
C ASN A 195 -13.71 -10.16 18.02
N ILE A 196 -14.27 -9.53 16.98
CA ILE A 196 -14.58 -8.10 16.96
C ILE A 196 -15.98 -7.87 17.49
N LYS A 197 -16.11 -7.02 18.52
CA LYS A 197 -17.41 -6.51 18.96
C LYS A 197 -17.83 -5.35 18.06
N TYR A 198 -18.75 -5.63 17.15
CA TYR A 198 -19.37 -4.62 16.31
C TYR A 198 -20.32 -3.75 17.13
N ILE A 199 -20.24 -2.44 16.91
CA ILE A 199 -21.23 -1.53 17.45
C ILE A 199 -22.45 -1.68 16.55
N LYS A 200 -23.56 -2.14 17.13
CA LYS A 200 -24.85 -1.96 16.49
C LYS A 200 -25.06 -0.46 16.48
N LEU A 201 -25.04 0.16 15.29
CA LEU A 201 -25.55 1.52 15.15
C LEU A 201 -26.95 1.45 15.75
N SER A 202 -27.15 2.07 16.92
CA SER A 202 -28.49 2.33 17.42
C SER A 202 -29.23 2.96 16.26
N GLU A 203 -30.37 2.37 15.88
CA GLU A 203 -31.22 2.77 14.75
C GLU A 203 -30.87 4.19 14.33
N SER A 204 -30.12 4.34 13.24
CA SER A 204 -30.07 5.65 12.61
C SER A 204 -31.54 5.96 12.36
N THR A 205 -32.03 7.06 12.92
CA THR A 205 -33.37 7.55 12.60
C THR A 205 -33.53 7.83 11.11
N VAL A 206 -32.39 7.92 10.41
CA VAL A 206 -32.26 8.01 8.96
C VAL A 206 -32.36 6.62 8.35
N ARG A 207 -33.37 6.46 7.49
CA ARG A 207 -33.54 5.27 6.66
C ARG A 207 -32.41 5.19 5.62
N GLU A 208 -32.06 3.99 5.18
CA GLU A 208 -30.90 3.76 4.32
C GLU A 208 -31.00 4.49 2.96
N ASP A 209 -32.21 4.71 2.48
CA ASP A 209 -32.57 5.49 1.29
C ASP A 209 -32.38 7.02 1.46
N GLU A 210 -32.36 7.53 2.69
CA GLU A 210 -32.18 8.96 2.99
C GLU A 210 -30.72 9.32 3.30
N ARG A 211 -29.87 8.32 3.57
CA ARG A 211 -28.46 8.53 3.96
C ARG A 211 -27.67 9.31 2.91
N GLU A 212 -27.88 9.01 1.63
CA GLU A 212 -27.14 9.66 0.55
C GLU A 212 -27.49 11.15 0.46
N ASP A 213 -28.77 11.50 0.65
CA ASP A 213 -29.24 12.88 0.61
C ASP A 213 -28.72 13.70 1.78
N TYR A 214 -28.74 13.12 2.99
CA TYR A 214 -28.14 13.77 4.16
C TYR A 214 -26.62 13.94 4.04
N PHE A 215 -25.93 12.98 3.41
CA PHE A 215 -24.48 13.09 3.18
C PHE A 215 -24.16 14.18 2.14
N LYS A 216 -24.92 14.26 1.06
CA LYS A 216 -24.84 15.35 0.07
C LYS A 216 -25.13 16.71 0.71
N GLU A 217 -26.14 16.79 1.57
CA GLU A 217 -26.48 18.02 2.29
C GLU A 217 -25.34 18.45 3.23
N ALA A 218 -24.73 17.51 3.98
CA ALA A 218 -23.59 17.80 4.83
C ALA A 218 -22.37 18.31 4.05
N ILE A 219 -22.05 17.70 2.89
CA ILE A 219 -20.98 18.17 2.00
C ILE A 219 -21.27 19.57 1.50
N ARG A 220 -22.50 19.83 1.02
CA ARG A 220 -22.91 21.16 0.56
C ARG A 220 -22.72 22.21 1.64
N ILE A 221 -23.18 21.93 2.87
CA ILE A 221 -23.02 22.83 4.01
C ILE A 221 -21.53 23.08 4.31
N ALA A 222 -20.70 22.04 4.35
CA ALA A 222 -19.27 22.18 4.61
C ALA A 222 -18.59 23.06 3.55
N LEU A 223 -18.93 22.89 2.28
CA LEU A 223 -18.42 23.73 1.18
C LEU A 223 -18.88 25.18 1.30
N GLU A 224 -20.15 25.42 1.66
CA GLU A 224 -20.68 26.78 1.84
C GLU A 224 -20.01 27.52 3.00
N ILE A 225 -19.72 26.82 4.11
CA ILE A 225 -18.97 27.39 5.24
C ILE A 225 -17.52 27.66 4.86
N GLY A 226 -16.88 26.76 4.11
CA GLY A 226 -15.50 26.93 3.63
C GLY A 226 -15.35 28.10 2.67
N ASN A 227 -16.35 28.35 1.83
CA ASN A 227 -16.36 29.45 0.87
C ASN A 227 -16.78 30.79 1.49
N ASP A 228 -17.60 30.78 2.55
CA ASP A 228 -18.07 31.99 3.23
C ASP A 228 -18.23 31.75 4.73
N SER A 229 -17.23 32.18 5.49
CA SER A 229 -17.20 32.02 6.95
C SER A 229 -18.32 32.75 7.67
N SER A 230 -18.97 33.76 7.05
CA SER A 230 -20.12 34.46 7.64
C SER A 230 -21.36 33.56 7.74
N LYS A 231 -21.45 32.51 6.90
CA LYS A 231 -22.55 31.53 6.93
C LYS A 231 -22.40 30.48 8.03
N LYS A 232 -21.24 30.42 8.69
CA LYS A 232 -20.91 29.41 9.70
C LYS A 232 -21.97 29.35 10.79
N GLU A 233 -22.32 30.48 11.38
CA GLU A 233 -23.27 30.56 12.50
C GLU A 233 -24.67 30.05 12.13
N LYS A 234 -25.09 30.26 10.89
CA LYS A 234 -26.39 29.81 10.37
C LYS A 234 -26.41 28.32 10.01
N LEU A 235 -25.33 27.79 9.46
CA LEU A 235 -25.30 26.45 8.87
C LEU A 235 -24.76 25.37 9.82
N LEU A 236 -23.96 25.74 10.83
CA LEU A 236 -23.42 24.80 11.83
C LEU A 236 -24.50 23.98 12.55
N PRO A 237 -25.63 24.56 13.01
CA PRO A 237 -26.66 23.81 13.70
C PRO A 237 -27.24 22.68 12.84
N ARG A 238 -27.45 22.96 11.54
CA ARG A 238 -27.97 21.96 10.59
C ARG A 238 -26.95 20.86 10.31
N MET A 239 -25.66 21.20 10.16
CA MET A 239 -24.61 20.20 10.00
C MET A 239 -24.48 19.32 11.26
N ALA A 240 -24.61 19.91 12.45
CA ALA A 240 -24.58 19.17 13.70
C ALA A 240 -25.77 18.21 13.85
N GLU A 241 -26.97 18.62 13.42
CA GLU A 241 -28.16 17.77 13.36
C GLU A 241 -27.94 16.56 12.44
N ILE A 242 -27.44 16.80 11.22
CA ILE A 242 -27.13 15.72 10.25
C ILE A 242 -26.09 14.77 10.83
N LEU A 243 -25.01 15.28 11.43
CA LEU A 243 -23.99 14.43 12.05
C LEU A 243 -24.57 13.56 13.19
N ARG A 244 -25.45 14.13 14.03
CA ARG A 244 -26.13 13.38 15.09
C ARG A 244 -27.03 12.28 14.54
N MET A 245 -27.67 12.51 13.41
CA MET A 245 -28.45 11.49 12.69
C MET A 245 -27.57 10.31 12.21
N PHE A 246 -26.28 10.54 11.94
CA PHE A 246 -25.29 9.50 11.67
C PHE A 246 -24.65 8.90 12.94
N GLY A 247 -25.13 9.26 14.14
CA GLY A 247 -24.55 8.82 15.42
C GLY A 247 -23.22 9.49 15.76
N ILE A 248 -22.88 10.60 15.09
CA ILE A 248 -21.69 11.42 15.34
C ILE A 248 -22.14 12.59 16.22
N ASP A 249 -21.63 12.67 17.46
CA ASP A 249 -21.96 13.79 18.35
C ASP A 249 -20.88 14.88 18.23
N PRO A 250 -21.16 16.03 17.61
CA PRO A 250 -20.21 17.13 17.53
C PRO A 250 -20.16 17.84 18.90
N GLU A 251 -19.09 17.65 19.66
CA GLU A 251 -18.82 18.47 20.85
C GLU A 251 -18.29 19.85 20.40
N PRO A 252 -18.79 20.97 20.97
CA PRO A 252 -18.17 22.27 20.75
C PRO A 252 -16.78 22.31 21.40
N TYR A 253 -15.77 22.75 20.66
CA TYR A 253 -14.44 23.05 21.19
C TYR A 253 -14.28 24.56 21.39
N GLY A 254 -13.68 24.95 22.52
CA GLY A 254 -13.19 26.30 22.77
C GLY A 254 -14.08 27.16 23.69
N GLU A 255 -13.50 27.61 24.80
CA GLU A 255 -13.91 28.87 25.44
C GLU A 255 -13.93 29.99 24.38
N ALA A 256 -14.92 30.87 24.48
CA ALA A 256 -15.20 32.01 23.61
C ALA A 256 -14.09 32.39 22.60
N GLY A 257 -14.22 31.98 21.34
CA GLY A 257 -13.48 32.64 20.24
C GLY A 257 -13.09 31.79 19.02
N HIS A 258 -12.93 30.46 19.12
CA HIS A 258 -12.48 29.64 17.97
C HIS A 258 -13.23 28.31 17.89
N THR A 259 -14.03 28.14 16.84
CA THR A 259 -14.84 26.93 16.59
C THR A 259 -14.17 25.97 15.60
N ASP A 260 -13.46 24.98 16.12
CA ASP A 260 -13.06 23.77 15.39
C ASP A 260 -13.74 22.54 16.03
N PHE A 261 -14.18 21.57 15.23
CA PHE A 261 -14.81 20.34 15.75
C PHE A 261 -13.81 19.20 15.92
N ARG A 262 -13.92 18.46 17.04
CA ARG A 262 -13.39 17.10 17.16
C ARG A 262 -14.53 16.10 17.25
N PHE A 263 -14.41 14.99 16.53
CA PHE A 263 -15.38 13.89 16.54
C PHE A 263 -15.02 12.89 17.66
N LYS A 264 -15.92 12.67 18.63
CA LYS A 264 -15.86 11.52 19.53
C LYS A 264 -17.01 10.57 19.22
N THR A 265 -16.70 9.31 18.97
CA THR A 265 -17.71 8.24 18.97
C THR A 265 -18.05 7.89 20.42
N LYS A 266 -19.32 8.08 20.82
CA LYS A 266 -19.81 7.61 22.13
C LYS A 266 -19.74 6.09 22.18
N HIS A 267 -18.84 5.55 23.02
CA HIS A 267 -18.88 4.15 23.42
C HIS A 267 -19.75 4.04 24.68
N ARG A 268 -20.91 3.38 24.54
CA ARG A 268 -21.62 2.79 25.69
C ARG A 268 -21.20 1.33 25.82
#